data_AF-A0A9P1DX42-F1
#
_entry.id   AF-A0A9P1DX42-F1
#
_cell.length_a   1.000
_cell.length_b   1.000
_cell.length_c   1.000
_cell.angle_alpha   90.00
_cell.angle_beta   90.00
_cell.angle_gamma   90.00
#
_symmetry.space_group_name_H-M   'P 1'
#
loop_
_entity.id
_entity.type
_entity.pdbx_description
1 polymer ?
#
loop_
_entity_poly.entity_id
_entity_poly.type
_entity_poly.pdbx_seq_one_letter_code
_entity_poly.pdbx_strand_id
1 'polypeptide(L)'
;MPLDRSEGSSSGSGVIESDAVFESIPGFYRTPCNPCVFFNSASGCFKGQSCTFCHHSATPGPGLLTRPSKLNRARTKEKVEHLLSKLMEADMNSLSDEIHYGLQAEAQKDDFSRRFCQGRLNEVLLTLQPRPSRRPYEFGCRQLLASTQPACSEIRLVAGHNCCVSEMLSTG
;
A
#
# COMPACT_ATOMS: atom_id res chain seq x y z
N MET A 1 6.75 -24.15 52.77
CA MET A 1 6.50 -22.78 53.26
C MET A 1 5.94 -21.96 52.10
N PRO A 2 4.61 -21.81 51.96
CA PRO A 2 4.01 -20.89 50.99
C PRO A 2 3.83 -19.51 51.62
N LEU A 3 4.28 -18.45 50.95
CA LEU A 3 4.01 -17.07 51.34
C LEU A 3 2.79 -16.56 50.58
N ASP A 4 1.74 -16.35 51.36
CA ASP A 4 0.49 -15.66 51.07
C ASP A 4 0.78 -14.21 50.64
N ARG A 5 0.24 -13.75 49.51
CA ARG A 5 0.38 -12.35 49.06
C ARG A 5 -0.99 -11.80 48.73
N SER A 6 -1.51 -11.06 49.70
CA SER A 6 -2.84 -10.48 49.75
C SER A 6 -3.09 -9.47 48.63
N GLU A 7 -4.31 -9.55 48.10
CA GLU A 7 -4.86 -8.70 47.06
C GLU A 7 -5.22 -7.32 47.61
N GLY A 8 -4.76 -6.26 46.95
CA GLY A 8 -5.15 -4.88 47.20
C GLY A 8 -6.06 -4.38 46.09
N SER A 9 -7.36 -4.40 46.33
CA SER A 9 -8.38 -3.78 45.47
C SER A 9 -8.50 -2.29 45.77
N SER A 10 -8.28 -1.44 44.78
CA SER A 10 -8.56 0.00 44.86
C SER A 10 -9.30 0.46 43.62
N SER A 11 -10.63 0.53 43.74
CA SER A 11 -11.58 1.05 42.77
C SER A 11 -11.68 2.57 42.90
N GLY A 12 -10.97 3.29 42.03
CA GLY A 12 -11.10 4.74 41.87
C GLY A 12 -11.81 5.07 40.57
N SER A 13 -13.09 5.46 40.65
CA SER A 13 -13.87 5.99 39.53
C SER A 13 -13.60 7.48 39.38
N GLY A 14 -12.68 7.83 38.48
CA GLY A 14 -12.38 9.20 38.08
C GLY A 14 -13.17 9.63 36.84
N VAL A 15 -13.84 10.76 36.97
CA VAL A 15 -14.57 11.48 35.93
C VAL A 15 -13.60 11.91 34.82
N ILE A 16 -13.86 11.56 33.56
CA ILE A 16 -13.04 11.96 32.41
C ILE A 16 -13.71 13.16 31.74
N GLU A 17 -13.25 14.37 32.10
CA GLU A 17 -13.56 15.61 31.40
C GLU A 17 -12.49 15.80 30.32
N SER A 18 -12.81 15.44 29.08
CA SER A 18 -11.86 15.33 27.97
C SER A 18 -11.94 16.52 27.02
N ASP A 19 -11.28 17.61 27.42
CA ASP A 19 -10.77 18.65 26.51
C ASP A 19 -9.24 18.74 26.64
N ALA A 20 -8.58 17.57 26.68
CA ALA A 20 -7.13 17.49 26.58
C ALA A 20 -6.74 17.76 25.12
N VAL A 21 -6.31 19.00 24.87
CA VAL A 21 -5.38 19.32 23.78
C VAL A 21 -4.28 18.26 23.84
N PHE A 22 -4.22 17.41 22.82
CA PHE A 22 -3.20 16.37 22.67
C PHE A 22 -1.87 17.05 22.34
N GLU A 23 -1.34 17.80 23.30
CA GLU A 23 0.06 18.19 23.36
C GLU A 23 0.84 16.89 23.43
N SER A 24 1.33 16.49 22.26
CA SER A 24 2.20 15.35 22.01
C SER A 24 3.10 15.09 23.22
N ILE A 25 2.82 14.00 23.95
CA ILE A 25 3.55 13.63 25.17
C ILE A 25 5.05 13.68 24.84
N PRO A 26 5.86 14.52 25.51
CA PRO A 26 7.29 14.59 25.28
C PRO A 26 7.89 13.23 25.64
N GLY A 27 8.31 12.47 24.63
CA GLY A 27 8.72 11.08 24.79
C GLY A 27 7.91 10.08 23.97
N PHE A 28 6.81 10.48 23.31
CA PHE A 28 6.11 9.65 22.34
C PHE A 28 6.83 9.72 20.98
N TYR A 29 8.08 9.25 20.95
CA TYR A 29 8.74 8.91 19.69
C TYR A 29 7.95 7.71 19.16
N ARG A 30 7.03 7.95 18.21
CA ARG A 30 6.52 6.86 17.38
C ARG A 30 7.75 6.25 16.74
N THR A 31 8.22 5.12 17.26
CA THR A 31 9.23 4.31 16.59
C THR A 31 8.78 4.23 15.14
N PRO A 32 9.57 4.72 14.16
CA PRO A 32 9.11 4.83 12.80
C PRO A 32 8.61 3.45 12.41
N CYS A 33 7.31 3.37 12.15
CA CYS A 33 6.70 2.12 11.74
C CYS A 33 7.51 1.61 10.55
N ASN A 34 7.77 0.32 10.48
CA ASN A 34 8.58 -0.27 9.42
C ASN A 34 7.64 -0.82 8.34
N PRO A 35 7.29 -0.03 7.30
CA PRO A 35 6.30 -0.46 6.32
C PRO A 35 6.83 -1.63 5.51
N CYS A 36 6.00 -2.66 5.39
CA CYS A 36 6.25 -3.85 4.59
C CYS A 36 6.40 -3.46 3.11
N VAL A 37 7.47 -3.89 2.46
CA VAL A 37 7.73 -3.61 1.04
C VAL A 37 6.75 -4.35 0.13
N PHE A 38 6.25 -5.51 0.57
CA PHE A 38 5.28 -6.32 -0.17
C PHE A 38 3.85 -5.79 -0.06
N PHE A 39 3.52 -5.03 0.98
CA PHE A 39 2.14 -4.58 1.19
C PHE A 39 1.62 -3.70 0.03
N ASN A 40 2.48 -2.81 -0.48
CA ASN A 40 2.18 -1.94 -1.62
C ASN A 40 2.60 -2.54 -2.97
N SER A 41 2.87 -3.86 -3.04
CA SER A 41 3.12 -4.52 -4.32
C SER A 41 1.80 -4.87 -5.01
N ALA A 42 1.85 -5.20 -6.30
CA ALA A 42 0.68 -5.61 -7.08
C ALA A 42 -0.02 -6.85 -6.49
N SER A 43 0.72 -7.75 -5.84
CA SER A 43 0.15 -8.95 -5.20
C SER A 43 -0.25 -8.75 -3.73
N GLY A 44 0.23 -7.68 -3.10
CA GLY A 44 0.19 -7.53 -1.64
C GLY A 44 1.15 -8.49 -0.91
N CYS A 45 1.18 -8.35 0.43
CA CYS A 45 2.00 -9.19 1.30
C CYS A 45 1.34 -10.56 1.56
N PHE A 46 2.03 -11.64 1.18
CA PHE A 46 1.57 -13.01 1.34
C PHE A 46 1.39 -13.47 2.80
N LYS A 47 2.12 -12.84 3.74
CA LYS A 47 1.99 -13.15 5.17
C LYS A 47 0.69 -12.62 5.79
N GLY A 48 0.03 -11.64 5.15
CA GLY A 48 -1.20 -11.05 5.68
C GLY A 48 -1.03 -10.54 7.13
N GLN A 49 -1.85 -11.04 8.05
CA GLN A 49 -1.81 -10.63 9.47
C GLN A 49 -0.64 -11.21 10.28
N SER A 50 0.02 -12.27 9.80
CA SER A 50 1.21 -12.82 10.46
C SER A 50 2.50 -12.06 10.12
N CYS A 51 2.41 -11.04 9.24
CA CYS A 51 3.52 -10.19 8.92
C CYS A 51 3.92 -9.35 10.14
N THR A 52 5.19 -9.42 10.53
CA THR A 52 5.75 -8.61 11.63
C THR A 52 5.99 -7.15 11.23
N PHE A 53 5.78 -6.81 9.96
CA PHE A 53 5.96 -5.46 9.41
C PHE A 53 4.63 -4.73 9.25
N CYS A 54 4.70 -3.42 9.24
CA CYS A 54 3.54 -2.56 9.18
C CYS A 54 2.87 -2.57 7.80
N HIS A 55 1.56 -2.79 7.76
CA HIS A 55 0.73 -2.78 6.55
C HIS A 55 -0.02 -1.46 6.40
N HIS A 56 0.73 -0.36 6.42
CA HIS A 56 0.20 0.98 6.21
C HIS A 56 0.74 1.54 4.91
N SER A 57 -0.02 2.44 4.29
CA SER A 57 0.45 3.24 3.18
C SER A 57 1.69 4.02 3.64
N ALA A 58 2.87 3.66 3.13
CA ALA A 58 4.10 4.36 3.45
C ALA A 58 4.03 5.77 2.87
N THR A 59 3.63 6.76 3.67
CA THR A 59 3.87 8.16 3.35
C THR A 59 5.38 8.38 3.42
N PRO A 60 6.04 8.79 2.32
CA PRO A 60 7.46 9.10 2.37
C PRO A 60 7.66 10.19 3.43
N GLY A 61 8.45 9.86 4.46
CA GLY A 61 8.78 10.84 5.48
C GLY A 61 9.62 11.97 4.88
N PRO A 62 9.68 13.14 5.52
CA PRO A 62 10.52 14.27 5.10
C PRO A 62 12.03 14.01 5.31
N GLY A 63 12.46 12.75 5.27
CA GLY A 63 13.84 12.35 5.50
C GLY A 63 14.78 13.05 4.52
N LEU A 64 15.94 13.48 5.03
CA LEU A 64 17.01 14.02 4.20
C LEU A 64 17.43 12.94 3.20
N LEU A 65 16.94 13.05 1.97
CA LEU A 65 17.18 12.12 0.87
C LEU A 65 18.61 12.30 0.35
N THR A 66 19.61 12.01 1.17
CA THR A 66 20.98 11.94 0.70
C THR A 66 21.04 10.79 -0.29
N ARG A 67 21.16 11.14 -1.56
CA ARG A 67 21.26 10.17 -2.65
C ARG A 67 22.42 9.21 -2.36
N PRO A 68 22.19 7.89 -2.28
CA PRO A 68 23.28 6.96 -2.04
C PRO A 68 24.34 7.02 -3.14
N SER A 69 25.58 6.71 -2.76
CA SER A 69 26.71 6.67 -3.70
C SER A 69 26.42 5.71 -4.87
N LYS A 70 27.10 5.91 -6.01
CA LYS A 70 26.93 5.04 -7.18
C LYS A 70 27.24 3.57 -6.85
N LEU A 71 28.30 3.33 -6.07
CA LEU A 71 28.70 2.00 -5.62
C LEU A 71 27.62 1.33 -4.76
N ASN A 72 27.04 2.06 -3.80
CA ASN A 72 25.98 1.51 -2.95
C ASN A 72 24.75 1.15 -3.78
N ARG A 73 24.33 2.02 -4.70
CA ARG A 73 23.20 1.72 -5.60
C ARG A 73 23.45 0.48 -6.45
N ALA A 74 24.66 0.28 -6.96
CA ALA A 74 25.00 -0.92 -7.74
C ALA A 74 24.88 -2.19 -6.87
N ARG A 75 25.43 -2.17 -5.66
CA ARG A 75 25.35 -3.29 -4.70
C ARG A 75 23.91 -3.61 -4.29
N THR A 76 23.11 -2.59 -4.00
CA THR A 76 21.68 -2.75 -3.71
C THR A 76 20.98 -3.44 -4.87
N LYS A 77 21.20 -2.99 -6.11
CA LYS A 77 20.58 -3.59 -7.29
C LYS A 77 20.93 -5.06 -7.42
N GLU A 78 22.21 -5.40 -7.41
CA GLU A 78 22.70 -6.77 -7.52
C GLU A 78 22.08 -7.68 -6.44
N LYS A 79 22.06 -7.21 -5.19
CA LYS A 79 21.49 -7.98 -4.08
C LYS A 79 19.98 -8.17 -4.19
N VAL A 80 19.24 -7.14 -4.61
CA VAL A 80 17.78 -7.22 -4.81
C VAL A 80 17.45 -8.17 -5.96
N GLU A 81 18.15 -8.07 -7.09
CA GLU A 81 17.98 -9.03 -8.19
C GLU A 81 18.25 -10.46 -7.74
N HIS A 82 19.32 -10.70 -6.98
CA HIS A 82 19.63 -12.04 -6.44
C HIS A 82 18.50 -12.60 -5.57
N LEU A 83 17.94 -11.78 -4.67
CA LEU A 83 16.82 -12.19 -3.83
C LEU A 83 15.54 -12.46 -4.64
N LEU A 84 15.31 -11.72 -5.72
CA LEU A 84 14.17 -11.91 -6.61
C LEU A 84 14.33 -13.11 -7.54
N SER A 85 15.55 -13.42 -8.00
CA SER A 85 15.82 -14.66 -8.73
C SER A 85 15.51 -15.88 -7.87
N LYS A 86 15.95 -15.86 -6.60
CA LYS A 86 15.59 -16.91 -5.62
C LYS A 86 14.08 -17.03 -5.40
N LEU A 87 13.36 -15.91 -5.45
CA LEU A 87 11.90 -15.91 -5.36
C LEU A 87 11.26 -16.64 -6.54
N MET A 88 11.79 -16.46 -7.75
CA MET A 88 11.28 -17.12 -8.94
C MET A 88 11.62 -18.62 -8.99
N GLU A 89 12.73 -19.02 -8.38
CA GLU A 89 13.15 -20.42 -8.28
C GLU A 89 12.40 -21.19 -7.19
N ALA A 90 11.98 -20.51 -6.12
CA ALA A 90 11.19 -21.10 -5.07
C ALA A 90 9.72 -21.28 -5.50
N ASP A 91 9.11 -22.42 -5.15
CA ASP A 91 7.67 -22.55 -5.24
C ASP A 91 7.00 -21.41 -4.47
N MET A 92 6.03 -20.73 -5.07
CA MET A 92 5.33 -19.57 -4.48
C MET A 92 4.76 -19.83 -3.08
N ASN A 93 4.46 -21.09 -2.76
CA ASN A 93 3.94 -21.52 -1.46
C ASN A 93 5.02 -21.66 -0.39
N SER A 94 6.30 -21.71 -0.78
CA SER A 94 7.47 -21.69 0.10
C SER A 94 8.25 -20.41 -0.14
N LEU A 95 7.56 -19.26 -0.07
CA LEU A 95 8.25 -17.98 0.06
C LEU A 95 9.04 -18.04 1.36
N SER A 96 10.32 -18.38 1.26
CA SER A 96 11.19 -18.50 2.42
C SER A 96 11.17 -17.17 3.16
N ASP A 97 10.93 -17.26 4.48
CA ASP A 97 11.03 -16.14 5.39
C ASP A 97 12.31 -15.33 5.14
N GLU A 98 13.40 -16.01 4.75
CA GLU A 98 14.68 -15.40 4.37
C GLU A 98 14.56 -14.37 3.25
N ILE A 99 13.79 -14.65 2.19
CA ILE A 99 13.60 -13.72 1.07
C ILE A 99 12.77 -12.53 1.54
N HIS A 100 11.70 -12.80 2.29
CA HIS A 100 10.83 -11.76 2.83
C HIS A 100 11.60 -10.80 3.74
N TYR A 101 12.35 -11.33 4.72
CA TYR A 101 13.19 -10.52 5.62
C TYR A 101 14.36 -9.87 4.90
N GLY A 102 14.98 -10.55 3.93
CA GLY A 102 16.10 -10.03 3.15
C GLY A 102 15.74 -8.80 2.33
N LEU A 103 14.62 -8.85 1.60
CA LEU A 103 14.12 -7.71 0.82
C LEU A 103 13.68 -6.56 1.72
N GLN A 104 13.05 -6.88 2.85
CA GLN A 104 12.62 -5.89 3.82
C GLN A 104 13.80 -5.16 4.46
N ALA A 105 14.86 -5.88 4.84
CA ALA A 105 16.09 -5.30 5.37
C ALA A 105 16.79 -4.40 4.34
N GLU A 106 16.78 -4.79 3.06
CA GLU A 106 17.36 -3.95 2.00
C GLU A 106 16.54 -2.68 1.76
N ALA A 107 15.20 -2.80 1.75
CA ALA A 107 14.28 -1.67 1.59
C ALA A 107 14.28 -0.69 2.79
N GLN A 108 14.88 -1.05 3.93
CA GLN A 108 14.98 -0.19 5.11
C GLN A 108 16.25 0.66 5.14
N LYS A 109 17.25 0.38 4.30
CA LYS A 109 18.52 1.11 4.31
C LYS A 109 18.38 2.57 3.88
N ASP A 110 17.63 2.80 2.80
CA ASP A 110 17.45 4.11 2.20
C ASP A 110 16.24 4.12 1.23
N ASP A 111 15.79 5.32 0.88
CA ASP A 111 14.64 5.55 0.00
C ASP A 111 14.84 5.02 -1.42
N PHE A 112 16.07 5.06 -1.94
CA PHE A 112 16.36 4.51 -3.26
C PHE A 112 16.19 2.98 -3.24
N SER A 113 16.75 2.31 -2.23
CA SER A 113 16.64 0.88 -2.04
C SER A 113 15.18 0.45 -1.92
N ARG A 114 14.38 1.18 -1.13
CA ARG A 114 12.93 0.93 -1.01
C ARG A 114 12.19 1.00 -2.35
N ARG A 115 12.35 2.12 -3.07
CA ARG A 115 11.68 2.32 -4.37
C ARG A 115 12.14 1.30 -5.40
N PHE A 116 13.43 0.95 -5.39
CA PHE A 116 13.99 -0.05 -6.29
C PHE A 116 13.40 -1.44 -6.00
N CYS A 117 13.39 -1.88 -4.74
CA CYS A 117 12.76 -3.14 -4.33
C CYS A 117 11.29 -3.19 -4.77
N GLN A 118 10.51 -2.13 -4.53
CA GLN A 118 9.09 -2.11 -4.87
C GLN A 118 8.86 -2.15 -6.39
N GLY A 119 9.65 -1.42 -7.18
CA GLY A 119 9.55 -1.45 -8.64
C GLY A 119 9.82 -2.84 -9.21
N ARG A 120 10.89 -3.50 -8.74
CA ARG A 120 11.26 -4.85 -9.19
C ARG A 120 10.30 -5.93 -8.69
N LEU A 121 9.81 -5.81 -7.45
CA LEU A 121 8.76 -6.70 -6.95
C LEU A 121 7.50 -6.63 -7.81
N ASN A 122 7.05 -5.43 -8.18
CA ASN A 122 5.88 -5.28 -9.04
C ASN A 122 6.11 -5.93 -10.41
N GLU A 123 7.28 -5.76 -11.00
CA GLU A 123 7.61 -6.38 -12.28
C GLU A 123 7.57 -7.91 -12.20
N VAL A 124 8.26 -8.50 -11.21
CA VAL A 124 8.31 -9.96 -11.03
C VAL A 124 6.94 -10.54 -10.66
N LEU A 125 6.18 -9.87 -9.79
CA LEU A 125 4.87 -10.38 -9.39
C LEU A 125 3.84 -10.30 -10.53
N LEU A 126 3.95 -9.29 -11.41
CA LEU A 126 3.13 -9.20 -12.61
C LEU A 126 3.49 -10.26 -13.67
N THR A 127 4.72 -10.79 -13.68
CA THR A 127 5.07 -11.91 -14.57
C THR A 127 4.58 -13.24 -14.02
N LEU A 128 4.51 -13.39 -12.70
CA LEU A 128 4.07 -14.63 -12.03
C LEU A 128 2.54 -14.77 -11.97
N GLN A 129 1.80 -13.66 -11.91
CA GLN A 129 0.35 -13.74 -11.98
C GLN A 129 -0.06 -14.10 -13.42
N PRO A 130 -0.84 -15.19 -13.63
CA PRO A 130 -1.45 -15.41 -14.93
C PRO A 130 -2.23 -14.16 -15.25
N ARG A 131 -1.91 -13.50 -16.37
CA ARG A 131 -2.65 -12.32 -16.82
C ARG A 131 -4.12 -12.69 -16.66
N PRO A 132 -4.91 -11.97 -15.83
CA PRO A 132 -6.32 -12.28 -15.74
C PRO A 132 -6.78 -12.31 -17.18
N SER A 133 -7.24 -13.49 -17.63
CA SER A 133 -7.80 -13.67 -18.97
C SER A 133 -8.61 -12.41 -19.17
N ARG A 134 -8.22 -11.59 -20.16
CA ARG A 134 -8.85 -10.30 -20.41
C ARG A 134 -10.31 -10.66 -20.64
N ARG A 135 -11.10 -10.70 -19.58
CA ARG A 135 -12.54 -10.68 -19.67
C ARG A 135 -12.71 -9.39 -20.45
N PRO A 136 -13.26 -9.44 -21.67
CA PRO A 136 -13.53 -8.23 -22.41
C PRO A 136 -14.17 -7.32 -21.38
N TYR A 137 -13.54 -6.16 -21.19
CA TYR A 137 -14.03 -5.15 -20.28
C TYR A 137 -15.39 -4.82 -20.85
N GLU A 138 -16.41 -5.51 -20.34
CA GLU A 138 -17.79 -5.10 -20.38
C GLU A 138 -17.71 -3.77 -19.65
N PHE A 139 -17.39 -2.71 -20.41
CA PHE A 139 -17.86 -1.38 -20.12
C PHE A 139 -19.34 -1.63 -19.93
N GLY A 140 -19.74 -1.87 -18.69
CA GLY A 140 -21.11 -1.85 -18.27
C GLY A 140 -21.55 -0.46 -18.67
N CYS A 141 -22.12 -0.39 -19.88
CA CYS A 141 -22.90 0.71 -20.35
C CYS A 141 -23.89 0.88 -19.21
N ARG A 142 -23.64 1.91 -18.41
CA ARG A 142 -24.42 2.30 -17.26
C ARG A 142 -25.79 2.54 -17.86
N GLN A 143 -26.62 1.50 -17.91
CA GLN A 143 -28.03 1.61 -18.21
C GLN A 143 -28.53 2.46 -17.07
N LEU A 144 -28.56 3.74 -17.37
CA LEU A 144 -29.33 4.75 -16.70
C LEU A 144 -30.68 4.10 -16.47
N LEU A 145 -30.90 3.74 -15.20
CA LEU A 145 -32.22 3.47 -14.69
C LEU A 145 -33.08 4.63 -15.16
N ALA A 146 -34.03 4.32 -16.04
CA ALA A 146 -35.14 5.18 -16.36
C ALA A 146 -35.83 5.47 -15.02
N SER A 147 -35.40 6.56 -14.40
CA SER A 147 -36.11 7.19 -13.30
C SER A 147 -37.37 7.74 -13.91
N THR A 148 -38.49 7.19 -13.44
CA THR A 148 -39.79 7.83 -13.54
C THR A 148 -39.67 9.30 -13.12
N GLN A 149 -40.17 10.15 -14.01
CA GLN A 149 -40.09 11.59 -13.99
C GLN A 149 -40.74 12.19 -12.72
N PRO A 150 -40.11 13.12 -12.01
CA PRO A 150 -40.84 14.20 -11.37
C PRO A 150 -41.13 15.30 -12.40
N ALA A 151 -42.35 15.84 -12.36
CA ALA A 151 -42.88 16.82 -13.29
C ALA A 151 -41.96 18.05 -13.47
N CYS A 152 -41.59 18.33 -14.72
CA CYS A 152 -41.01 19.59 -15.14
C CYS A 152 -42.10 20.67 -15.20
N SER A 153 -42.08 21.61 -14.26
CA SER A 153 -42.56 22.98 -14.50
C SER A 153 -41.38 23.84 -14.94
N GLU A 154 -41.46 24.32 -16.18
CA GLU A 154 -40.76 25.45 -16.80
C GLU A 154 -39.49 25.99 -16.14
N ILE A 155 -38.33 25.65 -16.72
CA ILE A 155 -37.15 26.52 -16.65
C ILE A 155 -36.62 26.70 -18.08
N ARG A 156 -36.57 27.97 -18.48
CA ARG A 156 -36.21 28.48 -19.81
C ARG A 156 -34.81 28.02 -20.24
N LEU A 157 -34.73 27.57 -21.49
CA LEU A 157 -33.48 27.41 -22.24
C LEU A 157 -32.73 28.75 -22.33
N VAL A 158 -31.43 28.71 -21.98
CA VAL A 158 -30.44 29.59 -22.62
C VAL A 158 -29.32 28.70 -23.14
N ALA A 159 -29.10 28.83 -24.45
CA ALA A 159 -28.25 27.99 -25.27
C ALA A 159 -26.75 28.20 -25.01
N GLY A 160 -25.98 27.16 -25.33
CA GLY A 160 -24.56 27.28 -25.64
C GLY A 160 -23.68 26.34 -24.81
N HIS A 161 -23.29 25.21 -25.38
CA HIS A 161 -21.89 24.91 -25.70
C HIS A 161 -21.79 23.58 -26.46
N ASN A 162 -20.95 23.61 -27.49
CA ASN A 162 -20.76 22.59 -28.52
C ASN A 162 -20.12 21.31 -27.96
N CYS A 163 -20.77 20.16 -28.17
CA CYS A 163 -20.14 18.85 -28.07
C CYS A 163 -19.41 18.54 -29.38
N CYS A 164 -18.08 18.44 -29.33
CA CYS A 164 -17.26 17.90 -30.41
C CYS A 164 -17.63 16.42 -30.65
N VAL A 165 -18.19 16.14 -31.82
CA VAL A 165 -18.27 14.81 -32.40
C VAL A 165 -16.95 14.57 -33.13
N SER A 166 -16.19 13.56 -32.75
CA SER A 166 -15.05 13.08 -33.56
C SER A 166 -15.48 11.83 -34.32
N GLU A 167 -15.61 11.99 -35.63
CA GLU A 167 -15.82 10.96 -36.63
C GLU A 167 -14.72 9.90 -36.60
N MET A 168 -15.11 8.63 -36.64
CA MET A 168 -14.22 7.53 -37.01
C MET A 168 -14.27 7.35 -38.53
N LEU A 169 -13.20 7.74 -39.21
CA LEU A 169 -12.98 7.38 -40.61
C LEU A 169 -12.34 5.99 -40.68
N SER A 170 -13.09 5.08 -41.25
CA SER A 170 -12.70 3.74 -41.67
C SER A 170 -12.25 3.80 -43.13
N THR A 171 -11.01 3.43 -43.40
CA THR A 171 -10.43 3.13 -44.72
C THR A 171 -9.30 2.14 -44.46
N GLY A 172 -9.13 1.02 -45.13
CA GLY A 172 -9.78 0.35 -46.27
C GLY A 172 -8.98 -0.93 -46.49
#